data_AF-A0AAV3RUA6-F1
#
_entry.id   AF-A0AAV3RUA6-F1
#
_cell.length_a   1.000
_cell.length_b   1.000
_cell.length_c   1.000
_cell.angle_alpha   90.00
_cell.angle_beta   90.00
_cell.angle_gamma   90.00
#
_symmetry.space_group_name_H-M   'P 1'
#
loop_
_entity.id
_entity.type
_entity.pdbx_description
1 polymer ?
#
loop_
_entity_poly.entity_id
_entity_poly.type
_entity_poly.pdbx_seq_one_letter_code
_entity_poly.pdbx_strand_id
1 'polypeptide(L)'
;MLSGSHWPRYDPIKVSHLYHLCLLICNKLSWGQESDEEDVNAVYIVTLKQASSVHTHNVFDQLRVAKGHHHKKKLKQKFGSLFRRVEAEARPRGCCNSSRRGTSYASRVSRVHDSLLKKVLRGGKYLKLYSHHYLINGFVVLITPQQADRLTMRREVSNVVLDFSLRTATTHTPQFLGLPEGAWRQEGGFDMAGEGIVIGFIDTGIDPTHPSFVDNASGKRYPVPDHFSGICEVTRDFPSGSCNRKLIVAHHFAASAINRGIFNASENYASPFDGDGHGT
;
A
#
# COMPACT_ATOMS: atom_id res chain seq x y z
N MET A 1 3.23 5.63 50.88
CA MET A 1 3.36 4.29 51.48
C MET A 1 3.79 3.33 50.38
N LEU A 2 5.03 2.86 50.46
CA LEU A 2 5.62 1.88 49.55
C LEU A 2 5.30 0.47 50.06
N SER A 3 4.95 -0.45 49.17
CA SER A 3 4.98 -1.90 49.40
C SER A 3 5.47 -2.57 48.12
N GLY A 4 6.64 -3.18 48.21
CA GLY A 4 7.31 -3.86 47.09
C GLY A 4 7.01 -5.36 47.09
N SER A 5 6.83 -5.91 45.89
CA SER A 5 6.81 -7.34 45.63
C SER A 5 8.06 -7.76 44.85
N HIS A 6 8.65 -8.85 45.33
CA HIS A 6 9.94 -9.44 44.96
C HIS A 6 9.78 -10.30 43.69
N TRP A 7 10.62 -10.09 42.67
CA TRP A 7 10.70 -10.98 41.50
C TRP A 7 11.88 -11.97 41.67
N PRO A 8 11.72 -13.27 41.32
CA PRO A 8 12.80 -14.23 41.43
C PRO A 8 13.83 -14.05 40.30
N ARG A 9 15.12 -14.23 40.65
CA ARG A 9 16.26 -14.15 39.73
C ARG A 9 16.35 -15.37 38.81
N TYR A 10 16.68 -15.12 37.55
CA TYR A 10 16.89 -16.08 36.47
C TYR A 10 18.27 -16.75 36.60
N ASP A 11 18.34 -18.09 36.53
CA ASP A 11 19.57 -18.86 36.76
C ASP A 11 19.88 -19.73 35.52
N PRO A 12 20.87 -19.38 34.68
CA PRO A 12 21.01 -19.91 33.31
C PRO A 12 21.68 -21.29 33.19
N ILE A 13 21.98 -21.97 34.31
CA ILE A 13 22.85 -23.17 34.29
C ILE A 13 22.05 -24.50 34.33
N LYS A 14 20.74 -24.49 34.65
CA LYS A 14 19.94 -25.72 34.76
C LYS A 14 19.18 -26.14 33.50
N VAL A 15 19.32 -25.42 32.39
CA VAL A 15 18.53 -25.67 31.17
C VAL A 15 19.28 -26.51 30.12
N SER A 16 20.61 -26.65 30.17
CA SER A 16 21.35 -27.31 29.07
C SER A 16 21.27 -28.84 29.05
N HIS A 17 20.93 -29.50 30.16
CA HIS A 17 20.92 -30.97 30.24
C HIS A 17 19.61 -31.64 29.77
N LEU A 18 18.54 -30.88 29.56
CA LEU A 18 17.28 -31.41 28.99
C LEU A 18 17.23 -31.34 27.45
N TYR A 19 18.07 -30.53 26.81
CA TYR A 19 18.06 -30.39 25.35
C TYR A 19 18.81 -31.53 24.62
N HIS A 20 19.83 -32.12 25.24
CA HIS A 20 20.63 -33.15 24.57
C HIS A 20 19.99 -34.55 24.57
N LEU A 21 19.04 -34.84 25.46
CA LEU A 21 18.36 -36.15 25.48
C LEU A 21 17.15 -36.22 24.54
N CYS A 22 16.57 -35.08 24.14
CA CYS A 22 15.44 -35.04 23.20
C CYS A 22 15.88 -35.17 21.72
N LEU A 23 17.11 -34.75 21.40
CA LEU A 23 17.64 -34.76 20.02
C LEU A 23 18.02 -36.16 19.49
N LEU A 24 18.15 -37.16 20.35
CA LEU A 24 18.54 -38.52 19.91
C LEU A 24 17.36 -39.48 19.72
N ILE A 25 16.17 -39.17 20.24
CA ILE A 25 14.99 -40.03 20.09
C ILE A 25 14.19 -39.68 18.82
N CYS A 26 14.25 -38.43 18.33
CA CYS A 26 13.54 -38.04 17.10
C CYS A 26 14.18 -38.54 15.79
N ASN A 27 15.43 -39.02 15.79
CA ASN A 27 16.12 -39.39 14.55
C ASN A 27 15.99 -40.87 14.13
N LYS A 28 15.20 -41.70 14.83
CA LYS A 28 15.06 -43.14 14.49
C LYS A 28 13.65 -43.72 14.43
N LEU A 29 12.59 -42.91 14.49
CA LEU A 29 11.23 -43.35 14.15
C LEU A 29 10.53 -42.32 13.26
N SER A 30 10.80 -42.36 11.96
CA SER A 30 9.79 -42.08 10.93
C SER A 30 10.30 -42.59 9.59
N TRP A 31 10.08 -43.89 9.35
CA TRP A 31 9.86 -44.38 8.00
C TRP A 31 8.35 -44.36 7.79
N GLY A 32 7.88 -43.58 6.83
CA GLY A 32 6.47 -43.61 6.39
C GLY A 32 5.66 -42.37 6.71
N GLN A 33 5.90 -41.30 5.95
CA GLN A 33 4.87 -40.57 5.22
C GLN A 33 5.57 -39.45 4.48
N GLU A 34 5.78 -39.66 3.18
CA GLU A 34 5.88 -38.55 2.25
C GLU A 34 4.47 -37.93 2.22
N SER A 35 4.19 -37.10 3.22
CA SER A 35 3.02 -36.24 3.18
C SER A 35 3.28 -35.30 2.02
N ASP A 36 2.42 -35.35 1.01
CA ASP A 36 2.26 -34.28 0.04
C ASP A 36 2.03 -32.98 0.82
N GLU A 37 3.11 -32.30 1.19
CA GLU A 37 3.09 -30.94 1.69
C GLU A 37 2.68 -30.10 0.47
N GLU A 38 1.37 -30.02 0.22
CA GLU A 38 0.82 -29.04 -0.69
C GLU A 38 1.37 -27.70 -0.22
N ASP A 39 2.37 -27.18 -0.93
CA ASP A 39 2.99 -25.90 -0.65
C ASP A 39 1.90 -24.83 -0.58
N VAL A 40 1.47 -24.52 0.65
CA VAL A 40 0.31 -23.66 0.88
C VAL A 40 0.61 -22.31 0.26
N ASN A 41 -0.24 -21.89 -0.68
CA ASN A 41 -0.08 -20.60 -1.33
C ASN A 41 -0.12 -19.49 -0.27
N ALA A 42 0.78 -18.52 -0.41
CA ALA A 42 0.79 -17.32 0.41
C ALA A 42 0.80 -16.07 -0.48
N VAL A 43 0.39 -14.95 0.09
CA VAL A 43 0.39 -13.68 -0.62
C VAL A 43 1.73 -12.99 -0.43
N TYR A 44 2.36 -12.62 -1.53
CA TYR A 44 3.63 -11.91 -1.56
C TYR A 44 3.46 -10.55 -2.24
N ILE A 45 4.16 -9.55 -1.71
CA ILE A 45 4.35 -8.24 -2.32
C ILE A 45 5.71 -8.25 -3.02
N VAL A 46 5.69 -8.06 -4.33
CA VAL A 46 6.88 -8.06 -5.18
C VAL A 46 7.12 -6.66 -5.71
N THR A 47 8.32 -6.13 -5.48
CA THR A 47 8.73 -4.80 -5.97
C THR A 47 9.81 -4.93 -7.03
N LEU A 48 9.73 -4.11 -8.07
CA LEU A 48 10.67 -4.10 -9.20
C LEU A 48 11.65 -2.93 -9.08
N LYS A 49 12.86 -3.11 -9.64
CA LYS A 49 13.90 -2.07 -9.61
C LYS A 49 13.61 -0.86 -10.50
N GLN A 50 12.75 -1.02 -11.51
CA GLN A 50 12.38 0.09 -12.40
C GLN A 50 11.52 1.11 -11.66
N ALA A 51 11.72 2.40 -11.94
CA ALA A 51 10.98 3.49 -11.32
C ALA A 51 9.45 3.43 -11.55
N SER A 52 8.70 3.91 -10.58
CA SER A 52 7.24 4.05 -10.63
C SER A 52 6.79 5.20 -11.54
N SER A 53 5.48 5.27 -11.81
CA SER A 53 4.89 6.25 -12.71
C SER A 53 5.13 7.68 -12.23
N VAL A 54 4.99 7.95 -10.92
CA VAL A 54 5.19 9.29 -10.35
C VAL A 54 6.64 9.76 -10.53
N HIS A 55 7.61 8.88 -10.32
CA HIS A 55 9.01 9.23 -10.51
C HIS A 55 9.29 9.64 -11.96
N THR A 56 8.72 8.92 -12.93
CA THR A 56 8.88 9.29 -14.34
C THR A 56 8.18 10.60 -14.70
N HIS A 57 6.95 10.82 -14.20
CA HIS A 57 6.20 12.06 -14.42
C HIS A 57 6.98 13.28 -13.90
N ASN A 58 7.47 13.21 -12.66
CA ASN A 58 8.25 14.29 -12.06
C ASN A 58 9.54 14.58 -12.85
N VAL A 59 10.24 13.56 -13.33
CA VAL A 59 11.42 13.74 -14.18
C VAL A 59 11.04 14.43 -15.49
N PHE A 60 9.95 14.05 -16.16
CA PHE A 60 9.52 14.70 -17.41
C PHE A 60 9.04 16.14 -17.22
N ASP A 61 8.38 16.45 -16.10
CA ASP A 61 7.94 17.81 -15.79
C ASP A 61 9.11 18.72 -15.40
N GLN A 62 10.08 18.22 -14.63
CA GLN A 62 11.35 18.93 -14.39
C GLN A 62 12.11 19.21 -15.70
N LEU A 63 12.12 18.25 -16.63
CA LEU A 63 12.71 18.43 -17.95
C LEU A 63 11.95 19.44 -18.84
N ARG A 64 10.66 19.69 -18.59
CA ARG A 64 9.89 20.75 -19.25
C ARG A 64 10.22 22.12 -18.68
N VAL A 65 10.34 22.25 -17.35
CA VAL A 65 10.76 23.51 -16.70
C VAL A 65 12.15 23.93 -17.22
N ALA A 66 13.04 22.97 -17.48
CA ALA A 66 14.36 23.23 -18.07
C ALA A 66 14.36 23.61 -19.57
N LYS A 67 13.21 23.59 -20.26
CA LYS A 67 13.07 23.99 -21.68
C LYS A 67 12.79 25.48 -21.88
N GLY A 68 12.92 26.32 -20.84
CA GLY A 68 13.05 27.77 -20.98
C GLY A 68 14.34 28.15 -21.73
N HIS A 69 14.25 29.08 -22.68
CA HIS A 69 15.11 29.16 -23.87
C HIS A 69 16.60 29.55 -23.72
N HIS A 70 17.16 29.75 -22.52
CA HIS A 70 18.54 30.25 -22.36
C HIS A 70 19.56 29.32 -21.67
N HIS A 71 19.18 28.13 -21.21
CA HIS A 71 20.08 27.28 -20.39
C HIS A 71 20.47 25.93 -21.02
N LYS A 72 20.38 25.79 -22.35
CA LYS A 72 20.60 24.51 -23.06
C LYS A 72 22.04 24.00 -23.11
N LYS A 73 23.06 24.88 -23.08
CA LYS A 73 24.47 24.44 -23.26
C LYS A 73 25.11 23.88 -21.97
N LYS A 74 24.77 24.43 -20.80
CA LYS A 74 25.43 24.09 -19.51
C LYS A 74 24.89 22.79 -18.88
N LEU A 75 23.58 22.52 -18.96
CA LEU A 75 23.00 21.28 -18.43
C LEU A 75 23.35 20.03 -19.27
N LYS A 76 23.48 20.17 -20.59
CA LYS A 76 23.77 19.05 -21.49
C LYS A 76 25.19 18.50 -21.29
N GLN A 77 26.13 19.35 -20.87
CA GLN A 77 27.47 18.92 -20.45
C GLN A 77 27.46 18.24 -19.08
N LYS A 78 26.64 18.70 -18.12
CA LYS A 78 26.66 18.19 -16.73
C LYS A 78 25.86 16.90 -16.52
N PHE A 79 24.78 16.67 -17.27
CA PHE A 79 23.88 15.51 -17.11
C PHE A 79 23.72 14.67 -18.39
N GLY A 80 24.60 14.86 -19.38
CA GLY A 80 24.46 14.24 -20.70
C GLY A 80 24.45 12.71 -20.74
N SER A 81 25.00 12.03 -19.71
CA SER A 81 24.93 10.56 -19.58
C SER A 81 23.60 10.10 -18.98
N LEU A 82 23.10 10.79 -17.95
CA LEU A 82 21.80 10.54 -17.32
C LEU A 82 20.66 10.81 -18.31
N PHE A 83 20.77 11.89 -19.08
CA PHE A 83 19.85 12.22 -20.18
C PHE A 83 19.80 11.11 -21.22
N ARG A 84 20.95 10.62 -21.69
CA ARG A 84 20.99 9.53 -22.68
C ARG A 84 20.38 8.23 -22.15
N ARG A 85 20.54 7.94 -20.86
CA ARG A 85 20.00 6.73 -20.24
C ARG A 85 18.48 6.78 -20.06
N VAL A 86 17.97 7.91 -19.57
CA VAL A 86 16.52 8.16 -19.46
C VAL A 86 15.84 8.25 -20.83
N GLU A 87 16.50 8.88 -21.81
CA GLU A 87 15.97 9.01 -23.17
C GLU A 87 16.03 7.67 -23.94
N ALA A 88 17.01 6.80 -23.67
CA ALA A 88 17.07 5.45 -24.24
C ALA A 88 15.99 4.52 -23.67
N GLU A 89 15.65 4.65 -22.37
CA GLU A 89 14.54 3.90 -21.75
C GLU A 89 13.15 4.47 -22.09
N ALA A 90 13.06 5.71 -22.60
CA ALA A 90 11.81 6.42 -22.79
C ALA A 90 11.54 6.96 -24.22
N ARG A 91 12.13 6.37 -25.27
CA ARG A 91 11.81 6.72 -26.67
C ARG A 91 10.66 5.88 -27.26
N PRO A 92 9.43 6.42 -27.37
CA PRO A 92 8.49 6.00 -28.39
C PRO A 92 8.57 6.92 -29.62
N ARG A 93 8.50 6.30 -30.80
CA ARG A 93 8.11 6.98 -32.04
C ARG A 93 6.62 7.31 -31.94
N GLY A 94 6.28 8.59 -32.06
CA GLY A 94 4.91 9.05 -32.27
C GLY A 94 4.08 9.31 -31.00
N CYS A 95 3.32 10.41 -31.09
CA CYS A 95 2.12 10.76 -30.33
C CYS A 95 2.25 11.68 -29.09
N CYS A 96 1.57 12.82 -29.22
CA CYS A 96 1.39 13.91 -28.28
C CYS A 96 0.05 13.77 -27.55
N ASN A 97 0.07 13.84 -26.21
CA ASN A 97 -0.91 14.46 -25.28
C ASN A 97 -0.63 13.97 -23.84
N SER A 98 -0.59 14.90 -22.88
CA SER A 98 -0.10 14.68 -21.50
C SER A 98 -1.01 13.79 -20.64
N SER A 99 -2.33 13.85 -20.82
CA SER A 99 -3.28 12.96 -20.11
C SER A 99 -3.23 11.52 -20.59
N ARG A 100 -2.86 11.30 -21.87
CA ARG A 100 -2.71 9.96 -22.49
C ARG A 100 -1.38 9.27 -22.16
N ARG A 101 -0.36 10.00 -21.70
CA ARG A 101 0.97 9.42 -21.39
C ARG A 101 1.04 8.72 -20.03
N GLY A 102 0.37 9.26 -19.00
CA GLY A 102 0.33 8.63 -17.68
C GLY A 102 -0.42 7.31 -17.67
N THR A 103 -1.57 7.25 -18.35
CA THR A 103 -2.32 6.01 -18.61
C THR A 103 -1.51 5.03 -19.45
N SER A 104 -0.84 5.50 -20.51
CA SER A 104 0.05 4.67 -21.34
C SER A 104 1.20 4.02 -20.55
N TYR A 105 1.84 4.77 -19.66
CA TYR A 105 2.92 4.28 -18.80
C TYR A 105 2.41 3.32 -17.74
N ALA A 106 1.33 3.67 -17.03
CA ALA A 106 0.68 2.80 -16.04
C ALA A 106 0.30 1.45 -16.65
N SER A 107 -0.38 1.47 -17.81
CA SER A 107 -0.71 0.24 -18.53
C SER A 107 0.53 -0.53 -18.99
N ARG A 108 1.62 0.16 -19.33
CA ARG A 108 2.90 -0.49 -19.65
C ARG A 108 3.52 -1.18 -18.44
N VAL A 109 3.53 -0.54 -17.28
CA VAL A 109 4.03 -1.12 -16.03
C VAL A 109 3.23 -2.37 -15.67
N SER A 110 1.89 -2.30 -15.73
CA SER A 110 1.05 -3.48 -15.51
C SER A 110 1.35 -4.63 -16.48
N ARG A 111 1.57 -4.34 -17.77
CA ARG A 111 1.99 -5.37 -18.75
C ARG A 111 3.37 -5.97 -18.44
N VAL A 112 4.29 -5.18 -17.89
CA VAL A 112 5.60 -5.69 -17.44
C VAL A 112 5.42 -6.65 -16.27
N HIS A 113 4.54 -6.35 -15.32
CA HIS A 113 4.19 -7.28 -14.23
C HIS A 113 3.67 -8.61 -14.79
N ASP A 114 2.71 -8.55 -15.71
CA ASP A 114 2.09 -9.73 -16.31
C ASP A 114 3.12 -10.56 -17.10
N SER A 115 3.97 -9.88 -17.86
CA SER A 115 5.02 -10.56 -18.64
C SER A 115 6.05 -11.22 -17.73
N LEU A 116 6.40 -10.61 -16.60
CA LEU A 116 7.33 -11.19 -15.63
C LEU A 116 6.70 -12.43 -14.98
N LEU A 117 5.48 -12.32 -14.47
CA LEU A 117 4.76 -13.45 -13.85
C LEU A 117 4.62 -14.62 -14.83
N LYS A 118 4.16 -14.36 -16.05
CA LYS A 118 4.01 -15.39 -17.08
C LYS A 118 5.32 -16.09 -17.45
N LYS A 119 6.44 -15.34 -17.44
CA LYS A 119 7.77 -15.87 -17.77
C LYS A 119 8.34 -16.71 -16.63
N VAL A 120 8.27 -16.22 -15.40
CA VAL A 120 8.94 -16.82 -14.23
C VAL A 120 8.13 -17.99 -13.67
N LEU A 121 6.81 -17.87 -13.67
CA LEU A 121 5.88 -18.86 -13.10
C LEU A 121 5.23 -19.73 -14.18
N ARG A 122 5.89 -19.89 -15.33
CA ARG A 122 5.37 -20.67 -16.46
C ARG A 122 5.03 -22.09 -16.02
N GLY A 123 3.80 -22.53 -16.29
CA GLY A 123 3.31 -23.86 -15.93
C GLY A 123 2.82 -24.00 -14.49
N GLY A 124 3.00 -22.97 -13.65
CA GLY A 124 2.44 -22.92 -12.30
C GLY A 124 1.13 -22.13 -12.24
N LYS A 125 0.30 -22.44 -11.24
CA LYS A 125 -0.85 -21.61 -10.88
C LYS A 125 -0.36 -20.41 -10.07
N TYR A 126 -0.96 -19.25 -10.30
CA TYR A 126 -0.76 -18.03 -9.52
C TYR A 126 -1.98 -17.13 -9.69
N LEU A 127 -2.24 -16.26 -8.72
CA LEU A 127 -3.28 -15.24 -8.81
C LEU A 127 -2.67 -13.87 -8.49
N LYS A 128 -2.67 -12.96 -9.46
CA LYS A 128 -2.24 -11.57 -9.25
C LYS A 128 -3.41 -10.78 -8.66
N LEU A 129 -3.26 -10.32 -7.42
CA LEU A 129 -4.28 -9.57 -6.69
C LEU A 129 -4.25 -8.08 -7.05
N TYR A 130 -3.06 -7.48 -7.11
CA TYR A 130 -2.90 -6.05 -7.38
C TYR A 130 -1.72 -5.73 -8.32
N SER A 131 -1.79 -4.59 -8.99
CA SER A 131 -0.67 -3.99 -9.73
C SER A 131 -0.47 -2.55 -9.33
N HIS A 132 0.56 -2.31 -8.53
CA HIS A 132 0.96 -0.99 -8.08
C HIS A 132 1.94 -0.40 -9.08
N HIS A 133 1.57 0.76 -9.61
CA HIS A 133 2.37 1.46 -10.62
C HIS A 133 2.61 2.92 -10.26
N TYR A 134 1.83 3.49 -9.33
CA TYR A 134 1.86 4.92 -9.04
C TYR A 134 3.02 5.30 -8.12
N LEU A 135 2.97 4.89 -6.84
CA LEU A 135 4.02 5.17 -5.84
C LEU A 135 5.16 4.16 -5.93
N ILE A 136 4.82 2.88 -5.89
CA ILE A 136 5.75 1.76 -6.07
C ILE A 136 5.52 1.11 -7.43
N ASN A 137 6.57 0.49 -7.98
CA ASN A 137 6.47 -0.39 -9.13
C ASN A 137 6.50 -1.83 -8.62
N GLY A 138 5.35 -2.48 -8.57
CA GLY A 138 5.23 -3.79 -7.96
C GLY A 138 3.84 -4.39 -8.08
N PHE A 139 3.69 -5.61 -7.61
CA PHE A 139 2.43 -6.35 -7.66
C PHE A 139 2.29 -7.22 -6.42
N VAL A 140 1.04 -7.55 -6.11
CA VAL A 140 0.68 -8.48 -5.04
C VAL A 140 0.18 -9.76 -5.69
N VAL A 141 0.71 -10.91 -5.27
CA VAL A 141 0.44 -12.19 -5.93
C VAL A 141 0.32 -13.31 -4.90
N LEU A 142 -0.67 -14.19 -5.09
CA LEU A 142 -0.83 -15.45 -4.37
C LEU A 142 -0.08 -16.56 -5.12
N ILE A 143 0.95 -17.12 -4.48
CA ILE A 143 1.89 -18.09 -5.05
C ILE A 143 2.47 -19.01 -3.96
N THR A 144 3.11 -20.10 -4.36
CA THR A 144 3.87 -20.96 -3.43
C THR A 144 5.20 -20.31 -3.01
N PRO A 145 5.80 -20.73 -1.87
CA PRO A 145 7.14 -20.27 -1.48
C PRO A 145 8.22 -20.49 -2.57
N GLN A 146 8.21 -21.63 -3.25
CA GLN A 146 9.16 -21.98 -4.32
C GLN A 146 8.95 -21.10 -5.57
N GLN A 147 7.74 -20.62 -5.81
CA GLN A 147 7.46 -19.63 -6.84
C GLN A 147 7.98 -18.25 -6.43
N ALA A 148 7.87 -17.89 -5.14
CA ALA A 148 8.43 -16.65 -4.60
C ALA A 148 9.96 -16.62 -4.69
N ASP A 149 10.64 -17.74 -4.39
CA ASP A 149 12.10 -17.89 -4.55
C ASP A 149 12.54 -17.67 -6.00
N ARG A 150 11.78 -18.23 -6.96
CA ARG A 150 12.04 -18.01 -8.40
C ARG A 150 11.93 -16.54 -8.80
N LEU A 151 11.05 -15.76 -8.16
CA LEU A 151 10.94 -14.32 -8.37
C LEU A 151 12.13 -13.57 -7.75
N THR A 152 12.59 -13.95 -6.56
CA THR A 152 13.77 -13.35 -5.89
C THR A 152 15.03 -13.48 -6.75
N MET A 153 15.18 -14.56 -7.51
CA MET A 153 16.32 -14.78 -8.41
C MET A 153 16.32 -13.89 -9.67
N ARG A 154 15.27 -13.08 -9.90
CA ARG A 154 15.15 -12.25 -11.10
C ARG A 154 15.90 -10.94 -10.92
N ARG A 155 16.72 -10.58 -11.93
CA ARG A 155 17.50 -9.34 -11.91
C ARG A 155 16.61 -8.10 -11.83
N GLU A 156 15.41 -8.18 -12.40
CA GLU A 156 14.40 -7.13 -12.47
C GLU A 156 13.69 -6.90 -11.13
N VAL A 157 13.67 -7.91 -10.24
CA VAL A 157 13.02 -7.86 -8.93
C VAL A 157 13.97 -7.22 -7.91
N SER A 158 13.41 -6.34 -7.09
CA SER A 158 14.11 -5.64 -6.01
C SER A 158 13.88 -6.33 -4.67
N ASN A 159 12.63 -6.68 -4.36
CA ASN A 159 12.26 -7.33 -3.10
C ASN A 159 11.03 -8.21 -3.29
N VAL A 160 10.95 -9.28 -2.50
CA VAL A 160 9.80 -10.18 -2.38
C VAL A 160 9.56 -10.35 -0.89
N VAL A 161 8.41 -9.88 -0.41
CA VAL A 161 8.06 -9.95 1.01
C VAL A 161 6.72 -10.63 1.19
N LEU A 162 6.60 -11.42 2.26
CA LEU A 162 5.33 -12.01 2.67
C LEU A 162 4.40 -10.91 3.14
N ASP A 163 3.14 -10.96 2.71
CA ASP A 163 2.10 -10.08 3.23
C ASP A 163 1.71 -10.45 4.67
N PHE A 164 1.52 -9.46 5.52
CA PHE A 164 1.23 -9.67 6.95
C PHE A 164 0.16 -8.70 7.45
N SER A 165 -0.48 -9.05 8.56
CA SER A 165 -1.58 -8.26 9.12
C SER A 165 -1.05 -7.20 10.10
N LEU A 166 -1.66 -6.03 10.09
CA LEU A 166 -1.41 -4.96 11.07
C LEU A 166 -2.55 -4.90 12.09
N ARG A 167 -2.28 -4.32 13.27
CA ARG A 167 -3.29 -4.05 14.29
C ARG A 167 -3.69 -2.58 14.24
N THR A 168 -4.97 -2.31 14.45
CA THR A 168 -5.48 -0.94 14.63
C THR A 168 -4.87 -0.32 15.88
N ALA A 169 -4.64 0.98 15.84
CA ALA A 169 -4.11 1.75 16.94
C ALA A 169 -5.06 2.92 17.22
N THR A 170 -5.57 2.99 18.45
CA THR A 170 -6.47 4.07 18.84
C THR A 170 -5.67 5.29 19.28
N THR A 171 -6.11 6.49 18.88
CA THR A 171 -5.64 7.73 19.54
C THR A 171 -6.82 8.61 19.94
N HIS A 172 -6.83 9.04 21.19
CA HIS A 172 -7.59 10.19 21.69
C HIS A 172 -6.60 11.34 21.81
N THR A 173 -6.68 12.33 20.94
CA THR A 173 -5.57 13.27 20.71
C THR A 173 -5.93 14.76 20.77
N PRO A 174 -7.11 15.26 20.36
CA PRO A 174 -7.31 16.70 20.22
C PRO A 174 -7.09 17.51 21.50
N GLN A 175 -7.65 17.06 22.63
CA GLN A 175 -7.49 17.73 23.93
C GLN A 175 -6.06 17.58 24.46
N PHE A 176 -5.48 16.38 24.35
CA PHE A 176 -4.11 16.11 24.76
C PHE A 176 -3.10 17.00 24.01
N LEU A 177 -3.36 17.28 22.73
CA LEU A 177 -2.54 18.14 21.88
C LEU A 177 -2.88 19.63 22.01
N GLY A 178 -3.87 20.03 22.82
CA GLY A 178 -4.26 21.43 23.02
C GLY A 178 -4.82 22.11 21.76
N LEU A 179 -5.33 21.36 20.78
CA LEU A 179 -5.78 21.91 19.50
C LEU A 179 -6.92 22.94 19.62
N PRO A 180 -7.94 22.76 20.50
CA PRO A 180 -9.04 23.71 20.61
C PRO A 180 -8.60 25.14 20.96
N GLU A 181 -7.58 25.28 21.80
CA GLU A 181 -7.04 26.57 22.22
C GLU A 181 -5.83 27.02 21.39
N GLY A 182 -5.23 26.07 20.64
CA GLY A 182 -4.05 26.28 19.80
C GLY A 182 -4.38 26.46 18.33
N ALA A 183 -3.86 25.56 17.48
CA ALA A 183 -3.84 25.73 16.03
C ALA A 183 -5.24 25.94 15.41
N TRP A 184 -6.28 25.28 15.91
CA TRP A 184 -7.62 25.45 15.35
C TRP A 184 -8.13 26.88 15.52
N ARG A 185 -7.88 27.52 16.66
CA ARG A 185 -8.28 28.91 16.87
C ARG A 185 -7.60 29.86 15.87
N GLN A 186 -6.35 29.58 15.49
CA GLN A 186 -5.58 30.40 14.55
C GLN A 186 -6.08 30.22 13.11
N GLU A 187 -6.49 29.01 12.75
CA GLU A 187 -6.92 28.62 11.40
C GLU A 187 -8.45 28.73 11.20
N GLY A 188 -9.11 29.62 11.95
CA GLY A 188 -10.54 29.91 11.75
C GLY A 188 -11.52 29.08 12.58
N GLY A 189 -11.03 28.42 13.62
CA GLY A 189 -11.82 27.66 14.59
C GLY A 189 -12.27 26.30 14.06
N PHE A 190 -13.13 25.62 14.81
CA PHE A 190 -13.69 24.32 14.45
C PHE A 190 -14.40 24.30 13.07
N ASP A 191 -14.87 25.46 12.60
CA ASP A 191 -15.63 25.58 11.36
C ASP A 191 -14.77 25.65 10.10
N MET A 192 -13.54 26.20 10.18
CA MET A 192 -12.70 26.49 9.02
C MET A 192 -11.31 25.84 9.07
N ALA A 193 -10.86 25.39 10.25
CA ALA A 193 -9.55 24.77 10.37
C ALA A 193 -9.44 23.53 9.47
N GLY A 194 -8.51 23.56 8.52
CA GLY A 194 -8.30 22.49 7.54
C GLY A 194 -9.15 22.59 6.26
N GLU A 195 -9.89 23.69 6.04
CA GLU A 195 -10.57 23.92 4.76
C GLU A 195 -9.57 23.91 3.59
N GLY A 196 -9.94 23.24 2.49
CA GLY A 196 -9.07 23.07 1.32
C GLY A 196 -7.98 21.99 1.47
N ILE A 197 -7.84 21.38 2.64
CA ILE A 197 -6.92 20.26 2.89
C ILE A 197 -7.67 18.94 2.75
N VAL A 198 -7.11 18.01 1.99
CA VAL A 198 -7.61 16.63 1.91
C VAL A 198 -6.76 15.75 2.81
N ILE A 199 -7.42 15.02 3.72
CA ILE A 199 -6.79 14.06 4.62
C ILE A 199 -7.21 12.66 4.19
N GLY A 200 -6.23 11.80 3.94
CA GLY A 200 -6.46 10.39 3.65
C GLY A 200 -6.30 9.54 4.92
N PHE A 201 -7.30 8.72 5.21
CA PHE A 201 -7.26 7.73 6.28
C PHE A 201 -7.16 6.32 5.67
N ILE A 202 -6.30 5.48 6.25
CA ILE A 202 -6.18 4.05 5.93
C ILE A 202 -6.61 3.32 7.19
N ASP A 203 -7.86 2.88 7.21
CA ASP A 203 -8.50 2.30 8.39
C ASP A 203 -9.51 1.19 8.00
N THR A 204 -10.39 0.78 8.92
CA THR A 204 -11.38 -0.29 8.73
C THR A 204 -12.50 0.03 7.76
N GLY A 205 -12.69 1.30 7.42
CA GLY A 205 -13.73 1.78 6.52
C GLY A 205 -14.24 3.13 6.97
N ILE A 206 -15.44 3.49 6.50
CA ILE A 206 -16.19 4.62 7.03
C ILE A 206 -17.71 4.36 6.97
N ASP A 207 -18.46 4.77 8.00
CA ASP A 207 -19.91 4.91 7.91
C ASP A 207 -20.25 6.26 7.26
N PRO A 208 -20.70 6.28 5.99
CA PRO A 208 -20.98 7.52 5.28
C PRO A 208 -22.22 8.24 5.82
N THR A 209 -23.03 7.58 6.66
CA THR A 209 -24.27 8.15 7.22
C THR A 209 -24.03 8.89 8.55
N HIS A 210 -22.83 8.77 9.11
CA HIS A 210 -22.51 9.41 10.39
C HIS A 210 -22.56 10.94 10.30
N PRO A 211 -23.18 11.66 11.25
CA PRO A 211 -23.36 13.12 11.19
C PRO A 211 -22.08 13.94 11.01
N SER A 212 -20.92 13.43 11.46
CA SER A 212 -19.61 14.08 11.26
C SER A 212 -19.20 14.26 9.80
N PHE A 213 -19.79 13.49 8.88
CA PHE A 213 -19.47 13.51 7.45
C PHE A 213 -20.52 14.23 6.60
N VAL A 214 -21.48 14.90 7.23
CA VAL A 214 -22.47 15.74 6.54
C VAL A 214 -21.79 16.97 5.94
N ASP A 215 -22.06 17.25 4.66
CA ASP A 215 -21.40 18.32 3.90
C ASP A 215 -22.18 19.65 3.87
N ASN A 216 -23.29 19.74 4.61
CA ASN A 216 -24.18 20.91 4.66
C ASN A 216 -24.49 21.41 6.09
N ALA A 217 -23.85 20.85 7.13
CA ALA A 217 -24.19 21.11 8.53
C ALA A 217 -24.14 22.60 8.93
N SER A 218 -23.24 23.38 8.31
CA SER A 218 -23.06 24.81 8.63
C SER A 218 -23.63 25.75 7.57
N GLY A 219 -24.45 25.25 6.63
CA GLY A 219 -24.95 26.02 5.47
C GLY A 219 -23.87 26.42 4.45
N LYS A 220 -22.61 26.06 4.71
CA LYS A 220 -21.45 26.23 3.83
C LYS A 220 -21.21 24.94 3.05
N ARG A 221 -20.76 25.07 1.81
CA ARG A 221 -20.48 23.94 0.92
C ARG A 221 -18.98 23.76 0.79
N TYR A 222 -18.43 22.66 1.31
CA TYR A 222 -16.99 22.38 1.27
C TYR A 222 -16.49 22.28 -0.19
N PRO A 223 -15.51 23.09 -0.64
CA PRO A 223 -14.92 22.93 -1.97
C PRO A 223 -14.04 21.69 -2.01
N VAL A 224 -14.26 20.84 -3.00
CA VAL A 224 -13.32 19.75 -3.34
C VAL A 224 -12.21 20.37 -4.17
N PRO A 225 -10.92 20.25 -3.80
CA PRO A 225 -9.84 20.85 -4.58
C PRO A 225 -9.84 20.35 -6.03
N ASP A 226 -9.77 21.25 -7.01
CA ASP A 226 -9.91 20.92 -8.45
C ASP A 226 -8.87 19.92 -8.97
N HIS A 227 -7.71 19.85 -8.31
CA HIS A 227 -6.61 18.97 -8.66
C HIS A 227 -6.72 17.58 -8.00
N PHE A 228 -7.67 17.39 -7.09
CA PHE A 228 -7.85 16.14 -6.39
C PHE A 228 -8.61 15.15 -7.27
N SER A 229 -8.04 13.95 -7.40
CA SER A 229 -8.64 12.86 -8.17
C SER A 229 -8.65 11.61 -7.31
N GLY A 230 -9.83 11.02 -7.13
CA GLY A 230 -9.97 9.70 -6.57
C GLY A 230 -11.33 9.11 -6.93
N ILE A 231 -11.57 7.89 -6.47
CA ILE A 231 -12.77 7.14 -6.80
C ILE A 231 -13.61 7.02 -5.53
N CYS A 232 -14.90 7.32 -5.65
CA CYS A 232 -15.87 6.82 -4.70
C CYS A 232 -16.35 5.48 -5.20
N GLU A 233 -15.84 4.40 -4.61
CA GLU A 233 -16.19 3.05 -5.03
C GLU A 233 -17.64 2.76 -4.64
N VAL A 234 -18.41 2.25 -5.61
CA VAL A 234 -19.81 1.86 -5.41
C VAL A 234 -19.88 0.35 -5.27
N THR A 235 -20.41 -0.10 -4.15
CA THR A 235 -20.67 -1.52 -3.86
C THR A 235 -22.10 -1.68 -3.33
N ARG A 236 -22.53 -2.92 -3.04
CA ARG A 236 -23.84 -3.18 -2.46
C ARG A 236 -24.02 -2.46 -1.11
N ASP A 237 -22.98 -2.49 -0.28
CA ASP A 237 -23.02 -1.99 1.10
C ASP A 237 -22.51 -0.53 1.19
N PHE A 238 -22.01 0.02 0.08
CA PHE A 238 -21.60 1.42 -0.07
C PHE A 238 -22.16 1.99 -1.39
N PRO A 239 -23.46 2.33 -1.42
CA PRO A 239 -24.15 2.68 -2.65
C PRO A 239 -23.74 4.04 -3.22
N SER A 240 -24.19 4.33 -4.45
CA SER A 240 -24.02 5.66 -5.04
C SER A 240 -24.65 6.74 -4.15
N GLY A 241 -23.89 7.79 -3.88
CA GLY A 241 -24.30 8.88 -2.97
C GLY A 241 -23.69 8.80 -1.57
N SER A 242 -22.98 7.72 -1.24
CA SER A 242 -22.25 7.62 0.04
C SER A 242 -21.09 8.61 0.14
N CYS A 243 -20.44 8.97 -0.97
CA CYS A 243 -19.51 10.11 -0.99
C CYS A 243 -20.27 11.41 -1.28
N ASN A 244 -19.81 12.49 -0.65
CA ASN A 244 -20.32 13.83 -0.78
C ASN A 244 -19.15 14.84 -0.84
N ARG A 245 -19.35 16.10 -0.47
CA ARG A 245 -18.27 17.11 -0.51
C ARG A 245 -17.38 17.14 0.74
N LYS A 246 -17.72 16.38 1.77
CA LYS A 246 -16.92 16.13 2.96
C LYS A 246 -16.15 14.81 2.84
N LEU A 247 -16.86 13.70 2.59
CA LEU A 247 -16.28 12.41 2.23
C LEU A 247 -16.17 12.31 0.71
N ILE A 248 -15.04 12.72 0.15
CA ILE A 248 -14.89 12.90 -1.30
C ILE A 248 -14.42 11.65 -2.04
N VAL A 249 -13.80 10.70 -1.34
CA VAL A 249 -13.23 9.45 -1.87
C VAL A 249 -13.42 8.35 -0.84
N ALA A 250 -13.73 7.14 -1.31
CA ALA A 250 -13.84 5.94 -0.49
C ALA A 250 -13.45 4.74 -1.36
N HIS A 251 -12.48 3.95 -0.90
CA HIS A 251 -11.98 2.78 -1.61
C HIS A 251 -11.51 1.74 -0.57
N HIS A 252 -11.55 0.47 -0.93
CA HIS A 252 -11.17 -0.63 -0.04
C HIS A 252 -10.16 -1.59 -0.69
N PHE A 253 -9.44 -2.35 0.13
CA PHE A 253 -8.43 -3.32 -0.30
C PHE A 253 -8.55 -4.65 0.47
N ALA A 254 -9.53 -5.49 0.11
CA ALA A 254 -9.79 -6.75 0.83
C ALA A 254 -9.14 -8.00 0.20
N ALA A 255 -8.69 -7.94 -1.05
CA ALA A 255 -8.31 -9.14 -1.80
C ALA A 255 -7.21 -9.97 -1.12
N SER A 256 -6.22 -9.34 -0.49
CA SER A 256 -5.17 -10.10 0.23
C SER A 256 -5.73 -10.84 1.44
N ALA A 257 -6.50 -10.15 2.30
CA ALA A 257 -7.10 -10.75 3.48
C ALA A 257 -8.03 -11.93 3.12
N ILE A 258 -8.83 -11.76 2.06
CA ILE A 258 -9.71 -12.81 1.53
C ILE A 258 -8.90 -14.02 1.08
N ASN A 259 -7.86 -13.81 0.26
CA ASN A 259 -7.06 -14.91 -0.29
C ASN A 259 -6.11 -15.56 0.74
N ARG A 260 -5.81 -14.88 1.85
CA ARG A 260 -5.09 -15.42 3.00
C ARG A 260 -6.02 -16.17 3.98
N GLY A 261 -7.33 -16.15 3.76
CA GLY A 261 -8.31 -16.80 4.64
C GLY A 261 -8.49 -16.13 6.00
N ILE A 262 -8.08 -14.87 6.15
CA ILE A 262 -8.17 -14.11 7.41
C ILE A 262 -9.28 -13.06 7.39
N PHE A 263 -10.02 -12.95 6.29
CA PHE A 263 -11.13 -12.01 6.16
C PHE A 263 -12.40 -12.60 6.80
N ASN A 264 -12.87 -11.99 7.90
CA ASN A 264 -14.12 -12.37 8.54
C ASN A 264 -15.30 -11.65 7.89
N ALA A 265 -16.00 -12.31 6.97
CA ALA A 265 -17.13 -11.73 6.23
C ALA A 265 -18.40 -11.52 7.07
N SER A 266 -18.44 -12.00 8.32
CA SER A 266 -19.53 -11.73 9.26
C SER A 266 -19.38 -10.37 9.96
N GLU A 267 -18.17 -9.82 9.98
CA GLU A 267 -17.83 -8.56 10.65
C GLU A 267 -17.33 -7.50 9.66
N ASN A 268 -16.63 -7.92 8.61
CA ASN A 268 -15.99 -7.04 7.64
C ASN A 268 -16.73 -7.04 6.31
N TYR A 269 -16.66 -5.90 5.63
CA TYR A 269 -17.21 -5.73 4.30
C TYR A 269 -16.10 -5.62 3.27
N ALA A 270 -16.25 -6.32 2.14
CA ALA A 270 -15.38 -6.12 0.97
C ALA A 270 -15.86 -4.86 0.21
N SER A 271 -15.89 -3.75 0.92
CA SER A 271 -16.36 -2.44 0.47
C SER A 271 -15.72 -1.35 1.33
N PRO A 272 -15.89 -0.05 0.98
CA PRO A 272 -15.45 1.04 1.85
C PRO A 272 -16.25 1.21 3.15
N PHE A 273 -17.35 0.48 3.34
CA PHE A 273 -18.21 0.60 4.51
C PHE A 273 -17.52 0.04 5.77
N ASP A 274 -17.66 0.76 6.87
CA ASP A 274 -17.13 0.34 8.18
C ASP A 274 -18.09 -0.60 8.91
N GLY A 275 -17.67 -1.86 9.09
CA GLY A 275 -18.39 -2.83 9.93
C GLY A 275 -17.88 -2.91 11.38
N ASP A 276 -16.68 -2.36 11.64
CA ASP A 276 -15.98 -2.44 12.92
C ASP A 276 -16.26 -1.20 13.79
N GLY A 277 -16.18 -0.02 13.18
CA GLY A 277 -16.40 1.28 13.80
C GLY A 277 -15.11 2.05 14.12
N HIS A 278 -13.93 1.42 14.07
CA HIS A 278 -12.67 2.11 14.35
C HIS A 278 -12.36 3.24 13.34
N GLY A 279 -12.76 3.08 12.08
CA GLY A 279 -12.50 4.07 11.04
C GLY A 279 -13.44 5.29 11.06
N THR A 280 -14.64 5.15 11.64
CA THR A 280 -15.70 6.16 11.68
C THR A 280 -15.55 7.13 12.87
#